data_AF-A0A2V7JGB5-F1
#
_entry.id   AF-A0A2V7JGB5-F1
#
_cell.length_a   1.000
_cell.length_b   1.000
_cell.length_c   1.000
_cell.angle_alpha   90.00
_cell.angle_beta   90.00
_cell.angle_gamma   90.00
#
_symmetry.space_group_name_H-M   'P 1'
#
loop_
_entity.id
_entity.type
_entity.pdbx_description
1 polymer ?
#
loop_
_entity_poly.entity_id
_entity_poly.type
_entity_poly.pdbx_seq_one_letter_code
_entity_poly.pdbx_strand_id
1 'polypeptide(L)'
;QGRLQHVAAPTLVLWGEEDRLVPIGLGRALALGIPRAAFLSVAQAGHSVQEEAPDEVNRLIIKFLREGLPLVPRDLALGPSRSIFHQPSG
;
A
#
# COMPACT_ATOMS: atom_id res chain seq x y z
N GLN A 1 -21.86 -3.29 5.37
CA GLN A 1 -20.92 -3.51 4.25
C GLN A 1 -20.36 -2.16 3.81
N GLY A 2 -19.07 -2.09 3.48
CA GLY A 2 -18.43 -0.86 3.00
C GLY A 2 -18.87 -0.50 1.57
N ARG A 3 -18.64 0.76 1.17
CA ARG A 3 -18.91 1.26 -0.21
C ARG A 3 -17.66 1.32 -1.08
N LEU A 4 -16.55 0.72 -0.63
CA LEU A 4 -15.24 0.81 -1.31
C LEU A 4 -15.27 0.21 -2.73
N GLN A 5 -16.06 -0.84 -2.96
CA GLN A 5 -16.21 -1.43 -4.29
C GLN A 5 -16.79 -0.47 -5.36
N HIS A 6 -17.39 0.65 -4.96
CA HIS A 6 -17.93 1.64 -5.89
C HIS A 6 -16.91 2.71 -6.31
N VAL A 7 -15.71 2.71 -5.74
CA VAL A 7 -14.64 3.64 -6.16
C VAL A 7 -14.09 3.16 -7.50
N ALA A 8 -14.50 3.83 -8.59
CA ALA A 8 -14.10 3.49 -9.96
C ALA A 8 -12.78 4.15 -10.40
N ALA A 9 -12.39 5.25 -9.75
CA ALA A 9 -11.16 5.97 -10.04
C ALA A 9 -9.92 5.14 -9.64
N PRO A 10 -8.81 5.22 -10.39
CA PRO A 10 -7.53 4.71 -9.91
C PRO A 10 -7.21 5.34 -8.55
N THR A 11 -6.79 4.54 -7.58
CA THR A 11 -6.56 5.00 -6.21
C THR A 11 -5.18 4.58 -5.70
N LEU A 12 -4.39 5.53 -5.23
CA LEU A 12 -3.16 5.24 -4.50
C LEU A 12 -3.43 5.39 -3.00
N VAL A 13 -3.14 4.35 -2.22
CA VAL A 13 -3.15 4.39 -0.76
C VAL A 13 -1.71 4.46 -0.28
N LEU A 14 -1.35 5.57 0.39
CA LEU A 14 -0.06 5.78 1.04
C LEU A 14 -0.21 5.59 2.55
N TRP A 15 0.76 4.95 3.19
CA TRP A 15 0.71 4.67 4.63
C TRP A 15 2.10 4.66 5.26
N GLY A 16 2.28 5.25 6.44
CA GLY A 16 3.54 5.18 7.17
C GLY A 16 3.76 3.82 7.84
N GLU A 17 4.96 3.24 7.71
CA GLU A 17 5.28 1.94 8.33
C GLU A 17 5.26 1.97 9.86
N GLU A 18 5.45 3.14 10.44
CA GLU A 18 5.52 3.36 11.88
C GLU A 18 4.22 3.97 12.44
N ASP A 19 3.11 3.91 11.71
CA ASP A 19 1.82 4.42 12.20
C ASP A 19 1.35 3.62 13.44
N ARG A 20 1.48 4.27 14.60
CA ARG A 20 1.05 3.73 15.91
C ARG A 20 -0.40 4.08 16.25
N LEU A 21 -1.03 4.99 15.51
CA LEU A 21 -2.42 5.38 15.72
C LEU A 21 -3.35 4.47 14.93
N VAL A 22 -3.00 4.17 13.68
CA VAL A 22 -3.78 3.31 12.80
C VAL A 22 -2.88 2.25 12.17
N PRO A 23 -3.03 0.97 12.56
CA PRO A 23 -2.15 -0.09 12.08
C PRO A 23 -2.13 -0.19 10.55
N ILE A 24 -0.94 -0.37 9.98
CA ILE A 24 -0.72 -0.51 8.53
C ILE A 24 -1.58 -1.58 7.85
N GLY A 25 -2.01 -2.60 8.60
CA GLY A 25 -2.93 -3.62 8.12
C GLY A 25 -4.26 -3.05 7.63
N LEU A 26 -4.73 -1.94 8.23
CA LEU A 26 -5.96 -1.27 7.78
C LEU A 26 -5.75 -0.58 6.42
N GLY A 27 -4.60 0.04 6.19
CA GLY A 27 -4.24 0.60 4.88
C GLY A 27 -4.22 -0.45 3.77
N ARG A 28 -3.66 -1.62 4.06
CA ARG A 28 -3.69 -2.77 3.14
C ARG A 28 -5.12 -3.24 2.88
N ALA A 29 -5.95 -3.35 3.93
CA ALA A 29 -7.36 -3.73 3.80
C ALA A 29 -8.18 -2.70 3.00
N LEU A 30 -7.89 -1.40 3.17
CA LEU A 30 -8.51 -0.32 2.40
C LEU A 30 -8.20 -0.46 0.92
N ALA A 31 -6.93 -0.68 0.56
CA ALA A 31 -6.53 -0.89 -0.82
C ALA A 31 -7.17 -2.15 -1.42
N LEU A 32 -7.23 -3.26 -0.68
CA LEU A 32 -7.90 -4.50 -1.11
C LEU A 32 -9.41 -4.30 -1.34
N GLY A 33 -10.04 -3.37 -0.64
CA GLY A 33 -11.47 -3.06 -0.80
C GLY A 33 -11.80 -2.22 -2.04
N ILE A 34 -10.80 -1.63 -2.70
CA ILE A 34 -10.98 -0.74 -3.87
C ILE A 34 -10.52 -1.50 -5.13
N PRO A 35 -11.38 -1.69 -6.15
CA PRO A 35 -11.07 -2.55 -7.30
C PRO A 35 -9.83 -2.12 -8.10
N ARG A 36 -9.53 -0.82 -8.11
CA ARG A 36 -8.41 -0.22 -8.84
C ARG A 36 -7.51 0.57 -7.90
N ALA A 37 -6.95 -0.11 -6.92
CA ALA A 37 -6.03 0.51 -5.97
C ALA A 37 -4.63 -0.10 -5.99
N ALA A 38 -3.65 0.73 -5.62
CA ALA A 38 -2.32 0.31 -5.22
C ALA A 38 -2.08 0.77 -3.77
N PHE A 39 -1.32 -0.03 -3.03
CA PHE A 39 -0.85 0.30 -1.68
C PHE A 39 0.66 0.48 -1.72
N LEU A 40 1.17 1.60 -1.19
CA LEU A 40 2.59 1.80 -0.94
C LEU A 40 2.80 2.24 0.50
N SER A 41 3.78 1.64 1.16
CA SER A 41 4.22 2.06 2.49
C SER A 41 5.40 3.02 2.39
N VAL A 42 5.48 3.96 3.35
CA VAL A 42 6.59 4.91 3.48
C VAL A 42 7.36 4.55 4.74
N ALA A 43 8.60 4.10 4.56
CA ALA A 43 9.49 3.78 5.67
C ALA A 43 9.78 5.02 6.52
N GLN A 44 9.99 4.82 7.82
CA GLN A 44 10.35 5.88 8.78
C GLN A 44 9.31 7.00 8.91
N ALA A 45 8.05 6.75 8.52
CA ALA A 45 6.93 7.68 8.69
C ALA A 45 5.81 7.02 9.49
N GLY A 46 5.14 7.83 10.30
CA GLY A 46 4.00 7.47 11.14
C GLY A 46 2.66 7.83 10.51
N HIS A 47 1.78 8.40 11.32
CA HIS A 47 0.38 8.63 10.95
C HIS A 47 0.20 9.75 9.93
N SER A 48 0.95 10.85 10.10
CA SER A 48 0.88 12.01 9.22
C SER A 48 1.95 11.90 8.14
N VAL A 49 1.86 10.85 7.31
CA VAL A 49 2.91 10.52 6.31
C VAL A 49 3.27 11.71 5.40
N GLN A 50 2.31 12.56 5.06
CA GLN A 50 2.53 13.77 4.25
C GLN A 50 3.32 14.88 4.97
N GLU A 51 3.29 14.92 6.30
CA GLU A 51 4.05 15.88 7.12
C GLU A 51 5.42 15.32 7.50
N GLU A 52 5.50 14.02 7.74
CA GLU A 52 6.71 13.33 8.19
C GLU A 52 7.68 13.01 7.05
N ALA A 53 7.14 12.72 5.85
CA ALA A 53 7.93 12.39 4.66
C ALA A 53 7.41 13.13 3.40
N PRO A 54 7.37 14.48 3.41
CA PRO A 54 6.74 15.28 2.36
C PRO A 54 7.35 15.07 0.98
N ASP A 55 8.67 14.97 0.88
CA ASP A 55 9.37 14.79 -0.40
C ASP A 55 9.03 13.46 -1.05
N GLU A 56 9.02 12.38 -0.27
CA GLU A 56 8.70 11.05 -0.78
C GLU A 56 7.22 10.94 -1.14
N VAL A 57 6.32 11.47 -0.29
CA VAL A 57 4.88 11.51 -0.58
C VAL A 57 4.61 12.31 -1.86
N ASN A 58 5.19 13.49 -2.01
CA ASN A 58 5.03 14.32 -3.21
C ASN A 58 5.55 13.59 -4.46
N ARG A 59 6.71 12.93 -4.38
CA ARG A 59 7.26 12.12 -5.47
C ARG A 59 6.30 11.02 -5.90
N LEU A 60 5.73 10.28 -4.94
CA LEU A 60 4.78 9.20 -5.20
C LEU A 60 3.47 9.71 -5.80
N ILE A 61 2.92 10.81 -5.30
CA ILE A 61 1.71 11.45 -5.83
C ILE A 61 1.95 11.92 -7.27
N ILE A 62 3.04 12.65 -7.53
CA ILE A 62 3.36 13.16 -8.87
C ILE A 62 3.54 11.99 -9.84
N LYS A 63 4.25 10.94 -9.44
CA LYS A 63 4.42 9.73 -10.26
C LYS A 63 3.07 9.10 -10.61
N PHE A 64 2.19 8.91 -9.61
CA PHE A 64 0.86 8.37 -9.82
C PHE A 64 0.01 9.22 -10.78
N LEU A 65 0.05 10.55 -10.64
CA LEU A 65 -0.70 11.44 -11.52
C LEU A 65 -0.19 11.44 -12.96
N ARG A 66 1.12 11.21 -13.18
CA ARG A 66 1.73 11.20 -14.51
C ARG A 66 1.65 9.84 -15.20
N GLU A 67 1.84 8.77 -14.46
CA GLU A 67 2.03 7.41 -15.00
C GLU A 67 0.83 6.49 -14.71
N GLY A 68 -0.12 6.92 -13.86
CA GLY A 68 -1.21 6.09 -13.37
C GLY A 68 -0.79 5.22 -12.18
N LEU A 69 -1.58 4.18 -11.89
CA LEU A 69 -1.21 3.24 -10.83
C LEU A 69 0.14 2.60 -11.19
N PRO A 70 1.05 2.46 -10.21
CA PRO A 70 2.24 1.66 -10.45
C PRO A 70 1.79 0.31 -11.00
N LEU A 71 2.42 -0.16 -12.08
CA LEU A 71 2.29 -1.54 -12.51
C LEU A 71 2.82 -2.37 -11.34
N VAL A 72 1.95 -2.76 -10.42
CA VAL A 72 2.26 -3.77 -9.42
C VAL A 72 2.33 -5.05 -10.24
N PRO A 73 3.50 -5.65 -10.48
CA PRO A 73 3.53 -6.95 -11.13
C PRO A 73 2.63 -7.87 -10.28
N ARG A 74 1.80 -8.67 -10.96
CA ARG A 74 0.66 -9.40 -10.35
C ARG A 74 1.07 -10.30 -9.17
N ASP A 75 2.35 -10.61 -9.07
CA ASP A 75 3.01 -11.38 -8.03
C ASP A 75 3.22 -10.63 -6.69
N LEU A 76 3.21 -9.29 -6.68
CA LEU A 76 3.30 -8.48 -5.45
C LEU A 76 1.94 -8.09 -4.85
N ALA A 77 0.88 -8.08 -5.67
CA ALA A 77 -0.50 -7.88 -5.19
C ALA A 77 -1.08 -9.12 -4.49
N LEU A 78 -0.48 -10.28 -4.74
CA LEU A 78 -0.75 -11.54 -4.04
C LEU A 78 0.50 -11.89 -3.21
N GLY A 79 0.66 -11.22 -2.06
CA GLY A 79 1.59 -11.75 -1.05
C GLY A 79 1.26 -13.24 -0.80
N PRO A 80 2.26 -14.13 -0.71
CA PRO A 80 2.00 -15.56 -0.61
C PRO A 80 1.24 -15.86 0.69
N SER A 81 0.08 -16.50 0.56
CA SER A 81 -0.57 -17.18 1.67
C SER A 81 0.41 -18.23 2.22
N ARG A 82 0.62 -18.20 3.53
CA ARG A 82 1.59 -19.03 4.28
C ARG A 82 1.65 -20.49 3.84
N SER A 83 2.87 -21.02 3.77
CA SER A 83 3.45 -22.23 4.42
C SER A 83 4.76 -22.52 3.66
N ILE A 84 5.86 -23.07 4.16
CA ILE A 84 6.05 -24.23 5.04
C ILE A 84 7.49 -24.14 5.59
N PHE A 85 7.70 -24.52 6.85
CA PHE A 85 9.01 -24.98 7.34
C PHE A 85 9.63 -26.02 6.39
N HIS A 86 10.87 -25.84 5.94
CA HIS A 86 11.82 -26.93 5.70
C HIS A 86 13.26 -26.39 5.58
N GLN A 87 14.09 -26.62 6.59
CA GLN A 87 15.51 -26.92 6.38
C GLN A 87 15.57 -28.40 5.94
N PRO A 88 16.47 -28.79 5.02
CA PRO A 88 17.71 -29.39 5.51
C PRO A 88 18.94 -29.26 4.58
N SER A 89 20.10 -29.43 5.24
CA SER A 89 21.35 -30.04 4.77
C SER A 89 22.20 -29.35 3.69
N GLY A 90 23.20 -28.63 4.16
CA GLY A 90 24.54 -28.53 3.60
C GLY A 90 25.54 -28.47 4.73
#